data_AF-A0A8C6K8P9-F1
#
_entry.id   AF-A0A8C6K8P9-F1
#
_cell.length_a   1.000
_cell.length_b   1.000
_cell.length_c   1.000
_cell.angle_alpha   90.00
_cell.angle_beta   90.00
_cell.angle_gamma   90.00
#
_symmetry.space_group_name_H-M   'P 1'
#
loop_
_entity.id
_entity.type
_entity.pdbx_description
1 polymer ?
#
loop_
_entity_poly.entity_id
_entity_poly.type
_entity_poly.pdbx_seq_one_letter_code
_entity_poly.pdbx_strand_id
1 'polypeptide(L)'
;MDSRSRTHTTTQPQTPREPSSEEHLLPASPSEREMAVPEVNCTLFLLAGYVKYGRPYAWIRSNHERLVNIGGTDSMVRDTPMKLKSITDWQTRSIRVWDVLSELVSLCTVPSPTNPFALDMRYIKNLPLPDRFLVTGALLNFLETYVVYGNRDELHYDKVVEEVKPLRRLHVQSLLELQRLRGRSTATGHCFT
;
A
#
# COMPACT_ATOMS: atom_id res chain seq x y z
N MET A 1 21.95 -48.33 -50.19
CA MET A 1 22.37 -47.56 -49.00
C MET A 1 22.08 -46.10 -49.28
N ASP A 2 21.26 -45.52 -48.43
CA ASP A 2 20.54 -44.26 -48.64
C ASP A 2 21.40 -43.01 -48.69
N SER A 3 20.84 -42.04 -49.41
CA SER A 3 21.35 -40.69 -49.67
C SER A 3 21.27 -39.77 -48.45
N ARG A 4 22.25 -38.88 -48.27
CA ARG A 4 22.08 -37.40 -48.33
C ARG A 4 23.35 -36.63 -47.95
N SER A 5 23.94 -35.98 -48.97
CA SER A 5 24.41 -34.58 -49.08
C SER A 5 24.09 -33.64 -47.89
N ARG A 6 24.85 -32.60 -47.50
CA ARG A 6 25.74 -31.68 -48.25
C ARG A 6 26.42 -30.64 -47.28
N THR A 7 27.66 -30.24 -47.61
CA THR A 7 28.30 -28.88 -47.54
C THR A 7 28.54 -28.08 -46.24
N HIS A 8 29.84 -27.91 -45.89
CA HIS A 8 30.68 -26.67 -45.90
C HIS A 8 29.97 -25.28 -45.78
N THR A 9 30.44 -24.22 -45.10
CA THR A 9 31.82 -23.71 -44.89
C THR A 9 31.84 -22.45 -43.96
N THR A 10 33.00 -22.18 -43.34
CA THR A 10 33.71 -20.87 -43.23
C THR A 10 33.22 -19.74 -42.31
N THR A 11 34.01 -19.54 -41.24
CA THR A 11 34.72 -18.32 -40.76
C THR A 11 33.96 -17.02 -40.41
N GLN A 12 34.17 -16.60 -39.15
CA GLN A 12 33.85 -15.30 -38.52
C GLN A 12 34.28 -14.06 -39.33
N PRO A 13 33.57 -12.93 -39.12
CA PRO A 13 34.21 -11.83 -38.42
C PRO A 13 33.33 -11.18 -37.32
N GLN A 14 34.00 -10.47 -36.42
CA GLN A 14 33.50 -9.81 -35.21
C GLN A 14 32.40 -8.77 -35.48
N THR A 15 31.38 -8.74 -34.61
CA THR A 15 30.40 -7.65 -34.45
C THR A 15 30.34 -7.19 -32.98
N PRO A 16 29.98 -5.91 -32.72
CA PRO A 16 30.21 -5.25 -31.44
C PRO A 16 29.27 -5.80 -30.36
N ARG A 17 29.74 -5.81 -29.10
CA ARG A 17 28.91 -6.02 -27.92
C ARG A 17 27.71 -5.07 -27.97
N GLU A 18 26.53 -5.63 -28.22
CA GLU A 18 25.26 -4.96 -27.94
C GLU A 18 25.26 -4.55 -26.46
N PRO A 19 24.83 -3.32 -26.12
CA PRO A 19 24.69 -2.93 -24.74
C PRO A 19 23.66 -3.86 -24.11
N SER A 20 24.05 -4.49 -23.01
CA SER A 20 23.16 -5.17 -22.08
C SER A 20 21.93 -4.30 -21.90
N SER A 21 20.81 -4.70 -22.51
CA SER A 21 19.49 -4.24 -22.14
C SER A 21 19.36 -4.58 -20.67
N GLU A 22 19.69 -3.62 -19.80
CA GLU A 22 19.15 -3.59 -18.46
C GLU A 22 17.63 -3.55 -18.67
N GLU A 23 17.03 -4.73 -18.75
CA GLU A 23 15.62 -4.94 -18.48
C GLU A 23 15.42 -4.24 -17.13
N HIS A 24 14.91 -3.01 -17.20
CA HIS A 24 14.40 -2.30 -16.05
C HIS A 24 13.38 -3.26 -15.48
N LEU A 25 13.79 -4.00 -14.45
CA LEU A 25 12.89 -4.86 -13.71
C LEU A 25 11.79 -3.91 -13.25
N LEU A 26 10.61 -4.09 -13.85
CA LEU A 26 9.44 -3.31 -13.51
C LEU A 26 9.32 -3.40 -11.99
N PRO A 27 9.08 -2.27 -11.28
CA PRO A 27 8.96 -2.30 -9.84
C PRO A 27 8.02 -3.44 -9.50
N ALA A 28 8.53 -4.41 -8.73
CA ALA A 28 7.87 -5.66 -8.41
C ALA A 28 6.54 -5.30 -7.75
N SER A 29 5.51 -5.18 -8.58
CA SER A 29 4.21 -4.72 -8.15
C SER A 29 3.62 -5.89 -7.37
N PRO A 30 3.02 -5.64 -6.19
CA PRO A 30 2.18 -6.63 -5.54
C PRO A 30 1.28 -7.23 -6.62
N SER A 31 1.39 -8.53 -6.84
CA SER A 31 0.60 -9.18 -7.88
C SER A 31 -0.88 -9.00 -7.54
N GLU A 32 -1.77 -8.88 -8.52
CA GLU A 32 -3.23 -8.87 -8.29
C GLU A 32 -3.68 -10.07 -7.40
N ARG A 33 -2.86 -11.12 -7.31
CA ARG A 33 -3.01 -12.32 -6.47
C ARG A 33 -2.71 -12.12 -4.98
N GLU A 34 -2.09 -11.00 -4.58
CA GLU A 34 -1.81 -10.67 -3.16
C GLU A 34 -3.00 -9.94 -2.50
N MET A 35 -4.05 -9.64 -3.26
CA MET A 35 -5.32 -9.17 -2.70
C MET A 35 -5.97 -10.29 -1.88
N ALA A 36 -6.03 -10.11 -0.57
CA ALA A 36 -6.60 -11.09 0.36
C ALA A 36 -8.05 -11.48 0.03
N VAL A 37 -8.81 -10.61 -0.65
CA VAL A 37 -10.11 -10.91 -1.27
C VAL A 37 -10.34 -9.97 -2.46
N PRO A 38 -10.77 -10.44 -3.65
CA PRO A 38 -11.31 -9.58 -4.69
C PRO A 38 -12.71 -9.12 -4.26
N GLU A 39 -12.79 -8.18 -3.33
CA GLU A 39 -14.05 -7.55 -2.99
C GLU A 39 -14.38 -6.51 -4.07
N VAL A 40 -15.51 -6.69 -4.74
CA VAL A 40 -16.09 -5.77 -5.75
C VAL A 40 -16.24 -4.31 -5.25
N ASN A 41 -16.10 -4.08 -3.94
CA ASN A 41 -16.20 -2.78 -3.29
C ASN A 41 -14.85 -2.19 -2.83
N CYS A 42 -13.71 -2.83 -3.15
CA CYS A 42 -12.40 -2.39 -2.71
C CYS A 42 -11.53 -1.90 -3.88
N THR A 43 -10.98 -0.70 -3.76
CA THR A 43 -9.99 -0.18 -4.71
C THR A 43 -8.58 -0.36 -4.15
N LEU A 44 -7.72 -1.01 -4.92
CA LEU A 44 -6.31 -1.17 -4.61
C LEU A 44 -5.51 -0.05 -5.27
N PHE A 45 -4.66 0.61 -4.49
CA PHE A 45 -3.69 1.58 -4.96
C PHE A 45 -2.28 1.09 -4.68
N LEU A 46 -1.36 1.34 -5.61
CA LEU A 46 0.07 1.26 -5.35
C LEU A 46 0.57 2.66 -5.03
N LEU A 47 1.17 2.86 -3.85
CA LEU A 47 1.88 4.10 -3.52
C LEU A 47 3.38 3.82 -3.47
N ALA A 48 4.17 4.68 -4.12
CA ALA A 48 5.63 4.59 -4.11
C ALA A 48 6.27 5.95 -3.83
N GLY A 49 7.22 5.98 -2.89
CA GLY A 49 8.05 7.14 -2.60
C GLY A 49 9.49 6.90 -3.06
N TYR A 50 9.88 7.47 -4.20
CA TYR A 50 11.25 7.37 -4.70
C TYR A 50 12.02 8.65 -4.37
N VAL A 51 13.14 8.50 -3.66
CA VAL A 51 14.01 9.63 -3.26
C VAL A 51 14.42 10.49 -4.46
N LYS A 52 14.75 9.85 -5.59
CA LYS A 52 15.16 10.51 -6.84
C LYS A 52 14.16 11.58 -7.32
N TYR A 53 12.86 11.38 -7.07
CA TYR A 53 11.81 12.27 -7.56
C TYR A 53 11.32 13.27 -6.50
N GLY A 54 11.72 13.11 -5.23
CA GLY A 54 11.36 14.03 -4.16
C GLY A 54 9.86 14.16 -3.87
N ARG A 55 9.04 13.20 -4.32
CA ARG A 55 7.58 13.15 -4.09
C ARG A 55 7.05 11.72 -4.24
N PRO A 56 5.91 11.38 -3.61
CA PRO A 56 5.24 10.10 -3.83
C PRO A 56 4.54 10.07 -5.20
N TYR A 57 4.22 8.86 -5.64
CA TYR A 57 3.36 8.57 -6.80
C TYR A 57 2.35 7.51 -6.41
N ALA A 58 1.15 7.59 -6.99
CA ALA A 58 0.08 6.64 -6.76
C ALA A 58 -0.42 6.07 -8.09
N TRP A 59 -0.78 4.80 -8.12
CA TRP A 59 -1.42 4.15 -9.27
C TRP A 59 -2.63 3.36 -8.83
N ILE A 60 -3.63 3.26 -9.71
CA ILE A 60 -4.77 2.35 -9.52
C ILE A 60 -4.34 0.94 -9.94
N ARG A 61 -4.67 -0.06 -9.13
CA ARG A 61 -4.36 -1.48 -9.39
C ARG A 61 -5.61 -2.36 -9.49
N SER A 62 -6.77 -1.89 -9.02
CA SER A 62 -8.06 -2.55 -9.24
C SER A 62 -9.16 -1.53 -9.52
N ASN A 63 -10.30 -1.97 -10.06
CA ASN A 63 -11.48 -1.14 -10.32
C ASN A 63 -11.19 0.14 -11.13
N HIS A 64 -10.25 0.04 -12.08
CA HIS A 64 -9.77 1.18 -12.85
C HIS A 64 -10.89 1.84 -13.69
N GLU A 65 -11.82 1.02 -14.18
CA GLU A 65 -13.01 1.41 -14.92
C GLU A 65 -14.00 2.25 -14.10
N ARG A 66 -14.00 2.13 -12.77
CA ARG A 66 -14.89 2.90 -11.88
C ARG A 66 -14.39 4.32 -11.61
N LEU A 67 -13.07 4.52 -11.70
CA LEU A 67 -12.42 5.77 -11.30
C LEU A 67 -11.91 6.59 -12.48
N VAL A 68 -11.75 5.97 -13.64
CA VAL A 68 -11.30 6.64 -14.86
C VAL A 68 -12.30 6.36 -15.97
N ASN A 69 -13.18 7.32 -16.25
CA ASN A 69 -14.06 7.32 -17.44
C ASN A 69 -13.26 7.63 -18.72
N ILE A 70 -12.19 6.89 -19.00
CA ILE A 70 -11.41 7.03 -20.24
C ILE A 70 -11.22 5.64 -20.82
N GLY A 71 -11.83 5.44 -21.99
CA GLY A 71 -11.93 4.16 -22.66
C GLY A 71 -10.61 3.51 -23.03
N GLY A 72 -10.73 2.22 -23.31
CA GLY A 72 -9.66 1.37 -23.82
C GLY A 72 -8.98 0.57 -22.72
N THR A 73 -9.08 -0.75 -22.83
CA THR A 73 -8.27 -1.77 -22.15
C THR A 73 -6.78 -1.70 -22.54
N ASP A 74 -6.19 -0.50 -22.58
CA ASP A 74 -4.78 -0.32 -22.91
C ASP A 74 -3.93 -0.41 -21.64
N SER A 75 -3.04 -1.40 -21.61
CA SER A 75 -2.08 -1.66 -20.53
C SER A 75 -1.30 -0.41 -20.10
N MET A 76 -1.06 0.52 -21.03
CA MET A 76 -0.31 1.75 -20.79
C MET A 76 -0.99 2.72 -19.79
N VAL A 77 -2.32 2.65 -19.65
CA VAL A 77 -3.05 3.49 -18.69
C VAL A 77 -2.79 3.04 -17.25
N ARG A 78 -2.66 1.71 -17.01
CA ARG A 78 -2.38 1.16 -15.67
C ARG A 78 -1.00 1.52 -15.14
N ASP A 79 -0.06 1.83 -16.03
CA ASP A 79 1.32 2.20 -15.69
C ASP A 79 1.52 3.72 -15.52
N THR A 80 0.49 4.51 -15.85
CA THR A 80 0.54 5.96 -15.68
C THR A 80 0.15 6.32 -14.23
N PRO A 81 1.00 7.05 -13.47
CA PRO A 81 0.65 7.47 -12.13
C PRO A 81 -0.52 8.46 -12.16
N MET A 82 -1.37 8.39 -11.14
CA MET A 82 -2.46 9.32 -10.92
C MET A 82 -1.95 10.75 -10.72
N LYS A 83 -2.64 11.71 -11.34
CA LYS A 83 -2.42 13.14 -11.12
C LYS A 83 -3.27 13.60 -9.93
N LEU A 84 -2.78 13.32 -8.73
CA LEU A 84 -3.39 13.81 -7.49
C LEU A 84 -2.92 15.24 -7.21
N LYS A 85 -3.83 16.09 -6.71
CA LYS A 85 -3.51 17.47 -6.33
C LYS A 85 -2.53 17.51 -5.18
N SER A 86 -2.73 16.69 -4.15
CA SER A 86 -1.80 16.55 -3.02
C SER A 86 -0.39 16.20 -3.49
N ILE A 87 -0.25 15.25 -4.41
CA ILE A 87 1.06 14.87 -4.98
C ILE A 87 1.67 15.98 -5.84
N THR A 88 0.84 16.67 -6.62
CA THR A 88 1.29 17.79 -7.47
C THR A 88 1.83 18.93 -6.62
N ASP A 89 1.14 19.24 -5.52
CA ASP A 89 1.49 20.32 -4.60
C ASP A 89 2.60 19.94 -3.60
N TRP A 90 3.07 18.67 -3.59
CA TRP A 90 3.96 18.08 -2.58
C TRP A 90 5.20 18.91 -2.22
N GLN A 91 5.85 19.50 -3.24
CA GLN A 91 7.07 20.29 -3.04
C GLN A 91 6.80 21.76 -2.71
N THR A 92 5.62 22.26 -3.10
CA THR A 92 5.29 23.70 -3.03
C THR A 92 4.42 24.06 -1.84
N ARG A 93 3.76 23.08 -1.25
CA ARG A 93 2.88 23.23 -0.09
C ARG A 93 3.34 22.25 0.99
N SER A 94 2.95 22.49 2.23
CA SER A 94 3.22 21.60 3.37
C SER A 94 2.38 20.32 3.34
N ILE A 95 2.37 19.62 2.19
CA ILE A 95 1.63 18.38 2.00
C ILE A 95 2.29 17.25 2.80
N ARG A 96 1.45 16.38 3.34
CA ARG A 96 1.81 15.23 4.15
C ARG A 96 1.14 13.98 3.59
N VAL A 97 1.57 12.82 4.10
CA VAL A 97 1.07 11.51 3.65
C VAL A 97 -0.45 11.39 3.82
N TRP A 98 -1.00 11.93 4.91
CA TRP A 98 -2.43 11.90 5.16
C TRP A 98 -3.25 12.70 4.15
N ASP A 99 -2.72 13.78 3.58
CA ASP A 99 -3.42 14.55 2.54
C ASP A 99 -3.59 13.71 1.26
N VAL A 100 -2.55 12.95 0.91
CA VAL A 100 -2.59 12.00 -0.22
C VAL A 100 -3.61 10.89 0.05
N LEU A 101 -3.61 10.33 1.26
CA LEU A 101 -4.56 9.27 1.63
C LEU A 101 -6.00 9.78 1.66
N SER A 102 -6.24 10.98 2.20
CA SER A 102 -7.57 11.59 2.19
C SER A 102 -8.08 11.81 0.78
N GLU A 103 -7.23 12.31 -0.13
CA GLU A 103 -7.61 12.50 -1.54
C GLU A 103 -7.95 11.16 -2.21
N LEU A 104 -7.12 10.13 -2.01
CA LEU A 104 -7.36 8.79 -2.55
C LEU A 104 -8.67 8.19 -2.05
N VAL A 105 -8.95 8.28 -0.75
CA VAL A 105 -10.19 7.76 -0.16
C VAL A 105 -11.39 8.50 -0.76
N SER A 106 -11.36 9.84 -0.80
CA SER A 106 -12.44 10.65 -1.36
C SER A 106 -12.70 10.38 -2.85
N LEU A 107 -11.67 10.00 -3.62
CA LEU A 107 -11.83 9.60 -5.02
C LEU A 107 -12.56 8.26 -5.17
N CYS A 108 -12.35 7.30 -4.25
CA CYS A 108 -12.92 5.96 -4.37
C CYS A 108 -14.24 5.74 -3.62
N THR A 109 -14.79 6.78 -3.00
CA THR A 109 -16.03 6.68 -2.23
C THR A 109 -17.02 7.76 -2.67
N VAL A 110 -18.22 7.32 -3.06
CA VAL A 110 -19.29 8.21 -3.53
C VAL A 110 -20.55 7.93 -2.69
N PRO A 111 -21.03 8.90 -1.89
CA PRO A 111 -20.45 10.23 -1.66
C PRO A 111 -19.11 10.18 -0.90
N SER A 112 -18.33 11.25 -1.02
CA SER A 112 -17.08 11.40 -0.25
C SER A 112 -17.37 11.26 1.26
N PRO A 113 -16.58 10.47 2.00
CA PRO A 113 -16.84 10.16 3.38
C PRO A 113 -16.59 11.39 4.22
N THR A 114 -17.36 11.47 5.31
CA THR A 114 -17.20 12.58 6.24
C THR A 114 -15.96 12.45 7.14
N ASN A 115 -15.36 11.26 7.21
CA ASN A 115 -14.07 10.98 7.81
C ASN A 115 -13.31 10.00 6.91
N PRO A 116 -12.27 10.44 6.17
CA PRO A 116 -11.49 9.56 5.29
C PRO A 116 -10.58 8.58 6.05
N PHE A 117 -10.39 8.79 7.36
CA PHE A 117 -9.59 7.94 8.23
C PHE A 117 -10.44 7.11 9.21
N ALA A 118 -11.74 6.94 8.91
CA ALA A 118 -12.62 6.12 9.71
C ALA A 118 -12.11 4.68 9.78
N LEU A 119 -12.10 4.10 10.98
CA LEU A 119 -11.55 2.77 11.21
C LEU A 119 -12.66 1.72 11.26
N ASP A 120 -12.47 0.61 10.54
CA ASP A 120 -13.28 -0.58 10.77
C ASP A 120 -12.82 -1.30 12.05
N MET A 121 -13.35 -0.84 13.18
CA MET A 121 -13.05 -1.43 14.48
C MET A 121 -13.54 -2.87 14.62
N ARG A 122 -14.49 -3.34 13.79
CA ARG A 122 -14.92 -4.75 13.81
C ARG A 122 -13.85 -5.62 13.16
N TYR A 123 -13.36 -5.21 11.99
CA TYR A 123 -12.23 -5.86 11.33
C TYR A 123 -11.00 -5.92 12.24
N ILE A 124 -10.58 -4.78 12.79
CA ILE A 124 -9.38 -4.69 13.64
C ILE A 124 -9.48 -5.60 14.87
N LYS A 125 -10.66 -5.67 15.52
CA LYS A 125 -10.86 -6.52 16.71
C LYS A 125 -10.74 -8.01 16.41
N ASN A 126 -11.09 -8.42 15.19
CA ASN A 126 -11.12 -9.81 14.74
C ASN A 126 -9.77 -10.30 14.20
N LEU A 127 -8.77 -9.42 14.05
CA LEU A 127 -7.42 -9.82 13.67
C LEU A 127 -6.79 -10.74 14.72
N PRO A 128 -5.92 -11.69 14.31
CA PRO A 128 -5.07 -12.44 15.22
C PRO A 128 -4.32 -11.50 16.16
N LEU A 129 -4.14 -11.91 17.42
CA LEU A 129 -3.62 -11.02 18.46
C LEU A 129 -2.28 -10.31 18.11
N PRO A 130 -1.26 -11.00 17.53
CA PRO A 130 -0.03 -10.34 17.10
C PRO A 130 -0.27 -9.24 16.05
N ASP A 131 -1.10 -9.54 15.05
CA ASP A 131 -1.43 -8.61 13.96
C ASP A 131 -2.27 -7.45 14.49
N ARG A 132 -3.25 -7.73 15.37
CA ARG A 132 -4.06 -6.71 16.02
C ARG A 132 -3.21 -5.73 16.81
N PHE A 133 -2.24 -6.22 17.59
CA PHE A 133 -1.31 -5.35 18.32
C PHE A 133 -0.48 -4.48 17.37
N LEU A 134 0.08 -5.06 16.32
CA LEU A 134 0.89 -4.35 15.33
C LEU A 134 0.07 -3.29 14.59
N VAL A 135 -1.08 -3.68 14.03
CA VAL A 135 -1.98 -2.82 13.26
C VAL A 135 -2.50 -1.68 14.13
N THR A 136 -2.95 -1.95 15.35
CA THR A 136 -3.44 -0.89 16.25
C THR A 136 -2.34 0.10 16.62
N GLY A 137 -1.09 -0.37 16.81
CA GLY A 137 0.04 0.52 17.08
C GLY A 137 0.40 1.40 15.88
N ALA A 138 0.44 0.83 14.68
CA ALA A 138 0.73 1.57 13.45
C ALA A 138 -0.35 2.62 13.15
N LEU A 139 -1.62 2.23 13.24
CA LEU A 139 -2.76 3.15 13.07
C LEU A 139 -2.75 4.26 14.12
N LEU A 140 -2.45 3.93 15.38
CA LEU A 140 -2.42 4.92 16.46
C LEU A 140 -1.32 5.96 16.21
N ASN A 141 -0.11 5.51 15.85
CA ASN A 141 0.98 6.41 15.51
C ASN A 141 0.61 7.33 14.34
N PHE A 142 -0.03 6.80 13.29
CA PHE A 142 -0.47 7.58 12.15
C PHE A 142 -1.51 8.65 12.55
N LEU A 143 -2.58 8.25 13.26
CA LEU A 143 -3.65 9.17 13.64
C LEU A 143 -3.19 10.19 14.69
N GLU A 144 -2.35 9.81 15.65
CA GLU A 144 -1.79 10.78 16.62
C GLU A 144 -0.87 11.78 15.91
N THR A 145 -0.07 11.35 14.94
CA THR A 145 0.73 12.27 14.11
C THR A 145 -0.18 13.24 13.34
N TYR A 146 -1.27 12.75 12.76
CA TYR A 146 -2.28 13.61 12.11
C TYR A 146 -2.89 14.61 13.10
N VAL A 147 -3.28 14.18 14.30
CA VAL A 147 -3.88 15.08 15.31
C VAL A 147 -2.89 16.18 15.77
N VAL A 148 -1.60 15.88 15.83
CA VAL A 148 -0.58 16.84 16.27
C VAL A 148 -0.21 17.84 15.16
N TYR A 149 -0.05 17.37 13.92
CA TYR A 149 0.51 18.16 12.83
C TYR A 149 -0.48 18.51 11.70
N GLY A 150 -1.67 17.93 11.73
CA GLY A 150 -2.72 18.14 10.74
C GLY A 150 -3.41 19.49 10.90
N ASN A 151 -4.11 19.89 9.84
CA ASN A 151 -4.88 21.12 9.84
C ASN A 151 -6.16 20.94 10.69
N ARG A 152 -6.32 21.76 11.72
CA ARG A 152 -7.46 21.70 12.65
C ARG A 152 -8.75 22.25 12.05
N ASP A 153 -8.64 23.04 10.98
CA ASP A 153 -9.78 23.61 10.28
C ASP A 153 -10.43 22.62 9.30
N GLU A 154 -9.84 21.42 9.12
CA GLU A 154 -10.42 20.36 8.32
C GLU A 154 -11.71 19.82 8.94
N LEU A 155 -12.78 19.71 8.14
CA LEU A 155 -14.11 19.28 8.60
C LEU A 155 -14.12 17.90 9.27
N HIS A 156 -13.14 17.06 8.97
CA HIS A 156 -13.01 15.71 9.52
C HIS A 156 -12.07 15.63 10.72
N TYR A 157 -11.39 16.72 11.10
CA TYR A 157 -10.39 16.71 12.18
C TYR A 157 -10.96 16.18 13.50
N ASP A 158 -12.09 16.72 13.95
CA ASP A 158 -12.72 16.29 15.22
C ASP A 158 -13.12 14.81 15.19
N LYS A 159 -13.57 14.33 14.03
CA LYS A 159 -13.93 12.91 13.83
C LYS A 159 -12.71 12.01 13.95
N VAL A 160 -11.56 12.44 13.42
CA VAL A 160 -10.30 11.71 13.59
C VAL A 160 -9.88 11.66 15.06
N VAL A 161 -10.03 12.78 15.79
CA VAL A 161 -9.75 12.81 17.23
C VAL A 161 -10.62 11.81 17.99
N GLU A 162 -11.88 11.66 17.61
CA GLU A 162 -12.80 10.67 18.20
C GLU A 162 -12.36 9.22 17.97
N GLU A 163 -11.74 8.89 16.82
CA GLU A 163 -11.23 7.55 16.48
C GLU A 163 -10.03 7.13 17.35
N VAL A 164 -9.20 8.08 17.78
CA VAL A 164 -7.95 7.80 18.51
C VAL A 164 -8.22 7.10 19.85
N LYS A 165 -9.25 7.52 20.59
CA LYS A 165 -9.55 7.01 21.94
C LYS A 165 -9.93 5.52 21.96
N PRO A 166 -10.90 5.02 21.16
CA PRO A 166 -11.20 3.59 21.11
C PRO A 166 -10.03 2.77 20.57
N LEU A 167 -9.28 3.27 19.59
CA LEU A 167 -8.09 2.59 19.06
C LEU A 167 -7.01 2.41 20.12
N ARG A 168 -6.69 3.46 20.87
CA ARG A 168 -5.70 3.42 21.96
C ARG A 168 -6.05 2.39 23.03
N ARG A 169 -7.32 2.32 23.43
CA ARG A 169 -7.79 1.31 24.39
C ARG A 169 -7.58 -0.10 23.86
N LEU A 170 -7.90 -0.34 22.59
CA LEU A 170 -7.70 -1.64 21.96
C LEU A 170 -6.21 -2.02 21.84
N HIS A 171 -5.35 -1.06 21.54
CA HIS A 171 -3.90 -1.28 21.49
C HIS A 171 -3.34 -1.73 22.84
N VAL A 172 -3.67 -0.99 23.92
CA VAL A 172 -3.24 -1.33 25.28
C VAL A 172 -3.79 -2.69 25.70
N GLN A 173 -5.05 -2.98 25.42
CA GLN A 173 -5.63 -4.30 25.68
C GLN A 173 -4.86 -5.41 24.97
N SER A 174 -4.58 -5.23 23.67
CA SER A 174 -3.84 -6.22 22.86
C SER A 174 -2.42 -6.44 23.38
N LEU A 175 -1.73 -5.37 23.82
CA LEU A 175 -0.42 -5.46 24.44
C LEU A 175 -0.45 -6.29 25.74
N LEU A 176 -1.41 -6.02 26.62
CA LEU A 176 -1.57 -6.76 27.88
C LEU A 176 -1.89 -8.23 27.65
N GLU A 177 -2.73 -8.55 26.65
CA GLU A 177 -3.03 -9.93 26.26
C GLU A 177 -1.78 -10.65 25.74
N LEU A 178 -0.97 -10.01 24.89
CA LEU A 178 0.29 -10.57 24.39
C LEU A 178 1.29 -10.85 25.53
N GLN A 179 1.45 -9.91 26.46
CA GLN A 179 2.33 -10.08 27.61
C GLN A 179 1.91 -11.26 28.48
N ARG A 180 0.60 -11.45 28.70
CA ARG A 180 0.08 -12.60 29.46
C ARG A 180 0.36 -13.94 28.77
N LEU A 181 0.18 -14.02 27.46
CA LEU A 181 0.49 -15.24 26.69
C LEU A 181 1.98 -15.57 26.75
N ARG A 182 2.84 -14.55 26.59
CA ARG A 182 4.30 -14.72 26.70
C ARG A 182 4.70 -15.22 28.09
N GLY A 183 4.11 -14.64 29.14
CA GLY A 183 4.38 -15.03 30.54
C GLY A 183 3.93 -16.46 30.87
N ARG A 184 2.87 -16.96 30.23
CA ARG A 184 2.41 -18.36 30.39
C ARG A 184 3.34 -19.35 29.70
N SER A 185 3.81 -19.05 28.48
CA SER A 185 4.79 -19.90 27.77
C SER A 185 6.11 -20.03 28.54
N THR A 186 6.55 -18.99 29.24
CA THR A 186 7.75 -19.05 30.08
C THR A 186 7.55 -19.84 31.38
N ALA A 187 6.32 -19.88 31.92
CA ALA A 187 6.03 -20.61 33.15
C ALA A 187 5.90 -22.13 32.94
N THR A 188 5.38 -22.58 31.79
CA THR A 188 5.24 -24.02 31.47
C THR A 188 6.55 -24.69 31.08
N GLY A 189 7.61 -23.94 30.75
CA GLY A 189 8.93 -24.48 30.44
C GLY A 189 9.78 -24.84 31.68
N HIS A 190 9.33 -24.51 32.89
CA HIS A 190 10.08 -24.70 34.14
C HIS A 190 9.58 -25.86 35.01
N CYS A 191 8.61 -26.67 34.55
CA CYS A 191 8.04 -27.79 35.32
C CYS A 191 8.50 -29.17 34.81
N PHE A 192 9.78 -29.29 34.46
CA PHE A 192 10.44 -30.58 34.16
C PHE A 192 11.92 -30.51 34.56
N THR A 193 12.20 -30.51 35.87
CA THR A 193 13.49 -30.91 36.46
C THR A 193 13.25 -31.40 37.87
#